data_AF-A0A1G9E7Q4-F1
#
_entry.id   AF-A0A1G9E7Q4-F1
#
_cell.length_a   1.000
_cell.length_b   1.000
_cell.length_c   1.000
_cell.angle_alpha   90.00
_cell.angle_beta   90.00
_cell.angle_gamma   90.00
#
_symmetry.space_group_name_H-M   'P 1'
#
loop_
_entity.id
_entity.type
_entity.pdbx_description
1 polymer ?
#
loop_
_entity_poly.entity_id
_entity_poly.type
_entity_poly.pdbx_seq_one_letter_code
_entity_poly.pdbx_strand_id
1 'polypeptide(L)'
;MSDLDPRLRPILDLAEDAAVRPGTEAGLETLREIFAEAAMLLDLGNVLDELDPHDSEAVVTGLCADLLADDPAASIRAHAEAALADSSLHDPEGAAVAYRMAAYALRL
;
A
#
# COMPACT_ATOMS: atom_id res chain seq x y z
N MET A 1 16.11 1.66 -12.07
CA MET A 1 14.99 1.39 -11.14
C MET A 1 14.69 2.66 -10.32
N SER A 2 14.38 3.80 -10.93
CA SER A 2 14.19 5.06 -10.17
C SER A 2 13.24 6.06 -10.84
N ASP A 3 12.17 5.58 -11.48
CA ASP A 3 11.09 6.45 -11.99
C ASP A 3 9.77 6.28 -11.20
N LEU A 4 9.75 5.44 -10.16
CA LEU A 4 8.57 5.31 -9.30
C LEU A 4 8.43 6.54 -8.39
N ASP A 5 7.19 6.87 -8.03
CA ASP A 5 6.89 7.85 -7.00
C ASP A 5 7.70 7.55 -5.73
N PRO A 6 8.52 8.51 -5.23
CA PRO A 6 9.34 8.30 -4.04
C PRO A 6 8.51 7.97 -2.79
N ARG A 7 7.23 8.33 -2.74
CA ARG A 7 6.29 8.00 -1.66
C ARG A 7 6.06 6.49 -1.54
N LEU A 8 6.29 5.71 -2.60
CA LEU A 8 6.13 4.26 -2.60
C LEU A 8 7.35 3.50 -2.08
N ARG A 9 8.42 4.21 -1.67
CA ARG A 9 9.62 3.59 -1.10
C ARG A 9 9.32 2.64 0.08
N PRO A 10 8.43 2.97 1.03
CA PRO A 10 8.11 2.07 2.14
C PRO A 10 7.56 0.71 1.68
N ILE A 11 6.81 0.66 0.57
CA ILE A 11 6.29 -0.59 0.01
C ILE A 11 7.43 -1.48 -0.48
N LEU A 12 8.46 -0.91 -1.10
CA LEU A 12 9.64 -1.65 -1.56
C LEU A 12 10.42 -2.29 -0.42
N ASP A 13 10.46 -1.62 0.74
CA ASP A 13 11.21 -2.06 1.90
C ASP A 13 10.44 -3.12 2.73
N LEU A 14 9.19 -3.46 2.37
CA LEU A 14 8.38 -4.49 3.06
C LEU A 14 8.89 -5.92 2.88
N ALA A 15 9.72 -6.20 1.88
CA ALA A 15 10.18 -7.55 1.60
C ALA A 15 10.93 -8.16 2.79
N GLU A 16 11.68 -7.33 3.51
CA GLU A 16 12.47 -7.67 4.69
C GLU A 16 11.57 -8.03 5.87
N ASP A 17 10.50 -7.24 6.08
CA ASP A 17 9.51 -7.50 7.12
C ASP A 17 8.70 -8.76 6.79
N ALA A 18 8.30 -8.95 5.53
CA ALA A 18 7.60 -10.15 5.08
C ALA A 18 8.46 -11.43 5.23
N ALA A 19 9.76 -11.34 4.98
CA ALA A 19 10.67 -12.48 5.02
C ALA A 19 10.85 -13.05 6.43
N VAL A 20 10.67 -12.24 7.47
CA VAL A 20 10.76 -12.69 8.87
C VAL A 20 9.41 -13.12 9.46
N ARG A 21 8.30 -12.98 8.72
CA ARG A 21 6.98 -13.40 9.18
C ARG A 21 6.87 -14.93 9.25
N PRO A 22 6.28 -15.47 10.34
CA PRO A 22 5.98 -16.90 10.41
C PRO A 22 5.04 -17.33 9.27
N GLY A 23 5.35 -18.43 8.61
CA GLY A 23 4.54 -18.99 7.52
C GLY A 23 4.86 -18.43 6.13
N THR A 24 5.77 -17.47 6.01
CA THR A 24 6.26 -17.02 4.70
C THR A 24 7.16 -18.09 4.07
N GLU A 25 6.71 -18.69 2.97
CA GLU A 25 7.47 -19.71 2.24
C GLU A 25 8.39 -19.11 1.17
N ALA A 26 8.07 -17.91 0.66
CA ALA A 26 8.86 -17.22 -0.35
C ALA A 26 10.19 -16.70 0.21
N GLY A 27 11.26 -16.82 -0.59
CA GLY A 27 12.56 -16.25 -0.25
C GLY A 27 12.59 -14.72 -0.38
N LEU A 28 13.54 -14.07 0.29
CA LEU A 28 13.69 -12.61 0.29
C LEU A 28 13.80 -12.00 -1.11
N GLU A 29 14.49 -12.66 -2.04
CA GLU A 29 14.61 -12.18 -3.43
C GLU A 29 13.25 -12.14 -4.13
N THR A 30 12.46 -13.22 -4.01
CA THR A 30 11.09 -13.28 -4.54
C THR A 30 10.18 -12.24 -3.89
N LEU A 31 10.31 -12.02 -2.58
CA LEU A 31 9.53 -10.98 -1.89
C LEU A 31 9.89 -9.58 -2.39
N ARG A 32 11.18 -9.29 -2.61
CA ARG A 32 11.61 -8.02 -3.20
C ARG A 32 11.03 -7.81 -4.59
N GLU A 33 10.97 -8.86 -5.41
CA GLU A 33 10.32 -8.80 -6.72
C GLU A 33 8.82 -8.53 -6.61
N ILE A 34 8.12 -9.23 -5.72
CA ILE A 34 6.68 -9.04 -5.47
C ILE A 34 6.39 -7.60 -5.04
N PHE A 35 7.12 -7.07 -4.06
CA PHE A 35 6.90 -5.70 -3.59
C PHE A 35 7.36 -4.63 -4.58
N ALA A 36 8.36 -4.92 -5.40
CA ALA A 36 8.73 -4.05 -6.53
C ALA A 36 7.63 -3.99 -7.59
N GLU A 37 7.00 -5.12 -7.93
CA GLU A 37 5.85 -5.16 -8.83
C GLU A 37 4.64 -4.46 -8.22
N ALA A 38 4.36 -4.68 -6.93
CA ALA A 38 3.30 -3.99 -6.22
C ALA A 38 3.46 -2.46 -6.27
N ALA A 39 4.66 -1.95 -5.94
CA ALA A 39 4.96 -0.52 -6.03
C ALA A 39 4.78 0.01 -7.46
N MET A 40 5.21 -0.75 -8.48
CA MET A 40 5.02 -0.37 -9.88
C MET A 40 3.54 -0.29 -10.29
N LEU A 41 2.71 -1.23 -9.81
CA LEU A 41 1.27 -1.23 -10.10
C LEU A 41 0.54 -0.08 -9.41
N LEU A 42 0.95 0.27 -8.18
CA LEU A 42 0.42 1.43 -7.45
C LEU A 42 0.78 2.75 -8.15
N ASP A 43 2.02 2.85 -8.63
CA ASP A 43 2.53 3.99 -9.39
C ASP A 43 1.78 4.16 -10.72
N LEU A 44 1.69 3.09 -11.53
CA LEU A 44 0.95 3.10 -12.80
C LEU A 44 -0.56 3.34 -12.61
N GLY A 45 -1.08 2.92 -11.45
CA GLY A 45 -2.46 3.15 -11.04
C GLY A 45 -2.74 4.58 -10.60
N ASN A 46 -1.74 5.45 -10.49
CA ASN A 46 -1.85 6.83 -9.99
C ASN A 46 -2.54 6.89 -8.61
N VAL A 47 -2.26 5.91 -7.75
CA VAL A 47 -2.99 5.71 -6.48
C VAL A 47 -2.87 6.92 -5.53
N LEU A 48 -1.76 7.66 -5.61
CA LEU A 48 -1.43 8.74 -4.68
C LEU A 48 -1.52 10.15 -5.31
N ASP A 49 -1.92 10.27 -6.57
CA ASP A 49 -1.77 11.51 -7.36
C ASP A 49 -2.58 12.69 -6.79
N GLU A 50 -3.79 12.44 -6.32
CA GLU A 50 -4.70 13.48 -5.81
C GLU A 50 -4.47 13.77 -4.31
N LEU A 51 -3.62 13.01 -3.64
CA LEU A 51 -3.37 13.15 -2.21
C LEU A 51 -2.27 14.16 -1.90
N ASP A 52 -2.48 14.94 -0.86
CA ASP A 52 -1.45 15.79 -0.30
C ASP A 52 -0.35 14.94 0.41
N PRO A 53 0.80 15.54 0.79
CA PRO A 53 1.87 14.80 1.46
C PRO A 53 1.46 14.10 2.75
N HIS A 54 0.55 14.69 3.54
CA HIS A 54 0.09 14.13 4.83
C HIS A 54 -0.81 12.92 4.59
N ASP A 55 -1.81 13.04 3.73
CA ASP A 55 -2.74 11.95 3.44
C ASP A 55 -2.05 10.82 2.67
N SER A 56 -1.13 11.15 1.74
CA SER A 56 -0.37 10.11 1.02
C SER A 56 0.58 9.33 1.94
N GLU A 57 1.20 9.97 2.92
CA GLU A 57 2.00 9.29 3.96
C GLU A 57 1.12 8.36 4.81
N ALA A 58 -0.05 8.84 5.24
CA ALA A 58 -1.00 8.04 6.00
C ALA A 58 -1.48 6.81 5.20
N VAL A 59 -1.87 6.99 3.94
CA VAL A 59 -2.29 5.90 3.05
C VAL A 59 -1.19 4.89 2.83
N VAL A 60 0.03 5.32 2.49
CA VAL A 60 1.17 4.41 2.30
C VAL A 60 1.47 3.63 3.57
N THR A 61 1.45 4.28 4.73
CA THR A 61 1.65 3.62 6.02
C THR A 61 0.60 2.54 6.29
N GLY A 62 -0.67 2.84 6.01
CA GLY A 62 -1.75 1.85 6.15
C GLY A 62 -1.63 0.70 5.14
N LEU A 63 -1.29 0.99 3.87
CA LEU A 63 -1.06 -0.04 2.85
C LEU A 63 0.09 -0.98 3.24
N CYS A 64 1.17 -0.46 3.83
CA CYS A 64 2.25 -1.27 4.36
C CYS A 64 1.75 -2.29 5.41
N ALA A 65 0.90 -1.86 6.33
CA ALA A 65 0.30 -2.75 7.31
C ALA A 65 -0.67 -3.76 6.65
N ASP A 66 -1.49 -3.30 5.71
CA ASP A 66 -2.49 -4.14 5.04
C ASP A 66 -1.85 -5.23 4.17
N LEU A 67 -0.77 -4.93 3.45
CA LEU A 67 -0.06 -5.90 2.62
C LEU A 67 0.61 -7.01 3.45
N LEU A 68 0.86 -6.74 4.73
CA LEU A 68 1.34 -7.72 5.69
C LEU A 68 0.22 -8.36 6.52
N ALA A 69 -1.05 -8.08 6.24
CA ALA A 69 -2.17 -8.78 6.87
C ALA A 69 -2.26 -10.23 6.36
N ASP A 70 -3.03 -11.06 7.07
CA ASP A 70 -3.32 -12.43 6.63
C ASP A 70 -4.26 -12.46 5.41
N ASP A 71 -5.13 -11.45 5.29
CA ASP A 71 -5.98 -11.17 4.12
C ASP A 71 -5.81 -9.70 3.72
N PRO A 72 -4.81 -9.38 2.87
CA PRO A 72 -4.56 -8.02 2.42
C PRO A 72 -5.77 -7.38 1.73
N ALA A 73 -6.55 -8.16 0.99
CA ALA A 73 -7.71 -7.66 0.28
C ALA A 73 -8.80 -7.18 1.22
N ALA A 74 -9.11 -7.97 2.27
CA ALA A 74 -10.05 -7.57 3.30
C ALA A 74 -9.53 -6.37 4.12
N SER A 75 -8.24 -6.37 4.46
CA SER A 75 -7.62 -5.29 5.25
C SER A 75 -7.68 -3.95 4.52
N ILE A 76 -7.27 -3.88 3.25
CA ILE A 76 -7.32 -2.65 2.45
C ILE A 76 -8.75 -2.12 2.31
N ARG A 77 -9.74 -3.01 2.09
CA ARG A 77 -11.15 -2.59 1.99
C ARG A 77 -11.66 -2.05 3.33
N ALA A 78 -11.27 -2.64 4.45
CA ALA A 78 -11.63 -2.13 5.77
C ALA A 78 -10.98 -0.76 6.05
N HIS A 79 -9.72 -0.57 5.65
CA HIS A 79 -9.06 0.74 5.76
C HIS A 79 -9.73 1.81 4.90
N ALA A 80 -10.19 1.47 3.69
CA ALA A 80 -10.95 2.41 2.86
C ALA A 80 -12.21 2.92 3.56
N GLU A 81 -12.93 2.05 4.29
CA GLU A 81 -14.10 2.45 5.07
C GLU A 81 -13.72 3.23 6.34
N ALA A 82 -12.62 2.84 7.00
CA ALA A 82 -12.13 3.52 8.20
C ALA A 82 -11.64 4.96 7.90
N ALA A 83 -11.01 5.16 6.74
CA ALA A 83 -10.51 6.47 6.31
C ALA A 83 -11.62 7.52 6.27
N LEU A 84 -12.84 7.16 5.85
CA LEU A 84 -14.00 8.05 5.80
C LEU A 84 -14.43 8.59 7.18
N ALA A 85 -14.05 7.90 8.26
CA ALA A 85 -14.35 8.31 9.63
C ALA A 85 -13.13 8.91 10.36
N ASP A 86 -11.97 8.96 9.70
CA ASP A 86 -10.73 9.44 10.31
C ASP A 86 -10.61 10.96 10.21
N SER A 87 -10.82 11.63 11.35
CA SER A 87 -10.71 13.09 11.46
C SER A 87 -9.28 13.63 11.38
N SER A 88 -8.26 12.76 11.33
CA SER A 88 -6.86 13.17 11.21
C SER A 88 -6.41 13.36 9.75
N LEU A 89 -7.19 12.87 8.79
CA LEU A 89 -6.96 13.07 7.36
C LEU A 89 -7.45 14.45 6.92
N HIS A 90 -6.76 15.06 5.96
CA HIS A 90 -7.20 16.32 5.35
C HIS A 90 -8.29 16.09 4.29
N ASP A 91 -8.17 15.00 3.53
CA ASP A 91 -9.16 14.50 2.56
C ASP A 91 -9.49 13.02 2.81
N PRO A 92 -10.43 12.73 3.75
CA PRO A 92 -10.90 11.37 4.05
C PRO A 92 -11.42 10.62 2.81
N GLU A 93 -12.15 11.31 1.93
CA GLU A 93 -12.69 10.73 0.71
C GLU A 93 -11.59 10.36 -0.29
N GLY A 94 -10.62 11.25 -0.49
CA GLY A 94 -9.43 11.01 -1.31
C GLY A 94 -8.65 9.79 -0.83
N ALA A 95 -8.37 9.70 0.47
CA ALA A 95 -7.68 8.56 1.06
C ALA A 95 -8.46 7.24 0.87
N ALA A 96 -9.78 7.26 1.08
CA ALA A 96 -10.63 6.10 0.84
C ALA A 96 -10.63 5.66 -0.64
N VAL A 97 -10.59 6.61 -1.58
CA VAL A 97 -10.43 6.32 -3.01
C VAL A 97 -9.07 5.67 -3.29
N ALA A 98 -7.99 6.20 -2.71
CA ALA A 98 -6.65 5.64 -2.88
C ALA A 98 -6.57 4.18 -2.41
N TYR A 99 -7.11 3.84 -1.24
CA TYR A 99 -7.18 2.43 -0.79
C TYR A 99 -7.95 1.54 -1.76
N ARG A 100 -9.10 1.99 -2.28
CA ARG A 100 -9.88 1.22 -3.27
C ARG A 100 -9.14 1.05 -4.59
N MET A 101 -8.45 2.09 -5.06
CA MET A 101 -7.60 2.02 -6.25
C MET A 101 -6.41 1.09 -6.05
N ALA A 102 -5.79 1.10 -4.87
CA ALA A 102 -4.71 0.18 -4.52
C ALA A 102 -5.19 -1.28 -4.60
N ALA A 103 -6.34 -1.62 -4.00
CA ALA A 103 -6.92 -2.96 -4.08
C ALA A 103 -7.16 -3.37 -5.55
N TYR A 104 -7.69 -2.45 -6.36
CA TYR A 104 -7.92 -2.69 -7.78
C TYR A 104 -6.62 -2.90 -8.57
N ALA A 105 -5.62 -2.04 -8.38
CA ALA A 105 -4.33 -2.10 -9.08
C ALA A 105 -3.56 -3.39 -8.76
N LEU A 106 -3.60 -3.81 -7.49
CA LEU A 106 -2.97 -5.03 -7.00
C LEU A 106 -3.78 -6.31 -7.25
N ARG A 107 -5.00 -6.17 -7.79
CA ARG A 107 -5.93 -7.28 -8.08
C ARG A 107 -6.28 -8.11 -6.84
N LEU A 108 -6.51 -7.42 -5.72
CA LEU A 108 -6.89 -7.97 -4.41
C LEU A 108 -8.41 -7.90 -4.21
#